data_AF-A0A0E3ZXN3-F1
#
_entry.id   AF-A0A0E3ZXN3-F1
#
_cell.length_a   1.000
_cell.length_b   1.000
_cell.length_c   1.000
_cell.angle_alpha   90.00
_cell.angle_beta   90.00
_cell.angle_gamma   90.00
#
_symmetry.space_group_name_H-M   'P 1'
#
loop_
_entity.id
_entity.type
_entity.pdbx_description
1 polymer ?
#
loop_
_entity_poly.entity_id
_entity_poly.type
_entity_poly.pdbx_seq_one_letter_code
_entity_poly.pdbx_strand_id
1 'polypeptide(L)'
;METIYNWLLQSMGNEGNAYTILNCQRTKRTEGGDYIQVMARLKDFSIVNLLIHSGQLTEPEANRLGGGNPAFEQHTFADSTGVLDFLHTGETDDVPTSTDNNAVQVLVFKPVGEAGELTFPPEQSAD
;
A
#
# COMPACT_ATOMS: atom_id res chain seq x y z
N MET A 1 9.35 8.99 3.07
CA MET A 1 9.06 8.23 1.83
C MET A 1 10.21 7.37 1.31
N GLU A 2 11.45 7.84 1.23
CA GLU A 2 12.59 7.04 0.75
C GLU A 2 12.79 5.74 1.53
N THR A 3 12.79 5.82 2.86
CA THR A 3 12.90 4.67 3.76
C THR A 3 11.84 3.61 3.48
N ILE A 4 10.58 4.03 3.33
CA ILE A 4 9.44 3.14 3.05
C ILE A 4 9.65 2.46 1.70
N TYR A 5 10.01 3.21 0.67
CA TYR A 5 10.23 2.66 -0.68
C TYR A 5 11.36 1.61 -0.69
N ASN A 6 12.49 1.91 -0.05
CA ASN A 6 13.62 0.97 0.00
C ASN A 6 13.26 -0.30 0.78
N TRP A 7 12.51 -0.19 1.87
CA TRP A 7 12.04 -1.36 2.61
C TRP A 7 11.09 -2.22 1.76
N LEU A 8 10.16 -1.60 1.02
CA LEU A 8 9.23 -2.32 0.13
C LEU A 8 9.98 -3.12 -0.93
N LEU A 9 11.02 -2.53 -1.53
CA LEU A 9 11.87 -3.22 -2.51
C LEU A 9 12.63 -4.40 -1.89
N GLN A 10 13.18 -4.23 -0.70
CA GLN A 10 13.92 -5.28 0.01
C GLN A 10 13.01 -6.40 0.55
N SER A 11 11.75 -6.08 0.84
CA SER A 11 10.76 -6.99 1.41
C SER A 11 9.84 -7.63 0.38
N MET A 12 10.11 -7.43 -0.93
CA MET A 12 9.32 -8.01 -2.00
C MET A 12 9.30 -9.54 -1.92
N GLY A 13 8.11 -10.13 -1.95
CA GLY A 13 7.91 -11.57 -1.80
C GLY A 13 8.14 -12.14 -0.40
N ASN A 14 8.41 -11.31 0.61
CA ASN A 14 8.60 -11.79 1.98
C ASN A 14 7.26 -12.17 2.63
N GLU A 15 6.97 -13.47 2.64
CA GLU A 15 5.74 -14.03 3.23
C GLU A 15 5.68 -13.94 4.76
N GLY A 16 6.77 -13.55 5.43
CA GLY A 16 6.79 -13.29 6.87
C GLY A 16 5.93 -12.08 7.25
N ASN A 17 5.90 -11.06 6.38
CA ASN A 17 5.13 -9.85 6.58
C ASN A 17 3.61 -10.12 6.53
N ALA A 18 2.83 -9.32 7.25
CA ALA A 18 1.38 -9.28 7.13
C ALA A 18 0.94 -8.93 5.70
N TYR A 19 1.62 -7.94 5.10
CA TYR A 19 1.47 -7.58 3.69
C TYR A 19 2.66 -8.14 2.91
N THR A 20 2.44 -9.24 2.20
CA THR A 20 3.44 -9.76 1.25
C THR A 20 3.48 -8.86 0.03
N ILE A 21 4.56 -8.11 -0.14
CA ILE A 21 4.68 -7.12 -1.21
C ILE A 21 4.89 -7.83 -2.55
N LEU A 22 3.97 -7.64 -3.50
CA LEU A 22 4.04 -8.23 -4.84
C LEU A 22 4.64 -7.28 -5.86
N ASN A 23 4.29 -5.99 -5.75
CA ASN A 23 4.82 -4.94 -6.60
C ASN A 23 4.73 -3.58 -5.88
N CYS A 24 5.61 -2.65 -6.21
CA CYS A 24 5.49 -1.27 -5.74
C CYS A 24 5.99 -0.27 -6.79
N GLN A 25 5.32 0.87 -6.90
CA GLN A 25 5.66 1.96 -7.81
C GLN A 25 5.61 3.28 -7.06
N ARG A 26 6.70 4.04 -7.11
CA ARG A 26 6.76 5.39 -6.55
C ARG A 26 6.43 6.42 -7.62
N THR A 27 5.58 7.38 -7.26
CA THR A 27 5.31 8.57 -8.06
C THR A 27 5.71 9.80 -7.25
N LYS A 28 6.59 10.63 -7.82
CA LYS A 28 6.94 11.94 -7.28
C LYS A 28 6.06 12.99 -7.96
N ARG A 29 5.33 13.79 -7.19
CA ARG A 29 4.53 14.90 -7.74
C ARG A 29 5.12 16.24 -7.34
N THR A 30 5.08 17.18 -8.26
CA THR A 30 5.45 18.58 -8.01
C THR A 30 4.47 19.27 -7.06
N GLU A 31 3.22 18.82 -7.02
CA GLU A 31 2.15 19.29 -6.14
C GLU A 31 1.40 18.11 -5.50
N GLY A 32 1.07 18.22 -4.22
CA GLY A 32 0.26 17.21 -3.51
C GLY A 32 1.04 15.99 -2.99
N GLY A 33 2.34 16.08 -2.79
CA GLY A 33 3.15 15.08 -2.07
C GLY A 33 3.56 13.84 -2.87
N ASP A 34 4.61 13.16 -2.39
CA ASP A 34 5.08 11.89 -2.93
C ASP A 34 4.15 10.76 -2.48
N TYR A 35 3.87 9.80 -3.38
CA TYR A 35 3.16 8.58 -3.00
C TYR A 35 3.77 7.32 -3.61
N ILE A 36 3.48 6.20 -2.97
CA ILE A 36 3.84 4.85 -3.42
C ILE A 36 2.55 4.05 -3.55
N GLN A 37 2.35 3.44 -4.70
CA GLN A 37 1.33 2.42 -4.91
C GLN A 37 1.96 1.05 -4.70
N VAL A 38 1.29 0.19 -3.96
CA VAL A 38 1.76 -1.13 -3.59
C VAL A 38 0.66 -2.13 -3.88
N MET A 39 1.01 -3.24 -4.54
CA MET A 39 0.16 -4.41 -4.60
C MET A 39 0.70 -5.41 -3.60
N ALA A 40 -0.16 -5.91 -2.71
CA ALA A 40 0.24 -6.85 -1.68
C ALA A 40 -0.77 -8.00 -1.56
N ARG A 41 -0.30 -9.12 -1.01
CA ARG A 41 -1.11 -10.26 -0.64
C ARG A 41 -1.16 -10.38 0.88
N LEU A 42 -2.35 -10.56 1.43
CA LEU A 42 -2.58 -10.84 2.83
C LEU A 42 -2.37 -12.33 3.16
N LYS A 43 -2.38 -12.68 4.45
CA LYS A 43 -2.19 -14.07 4.91
C LYS A 43 -3.31 -15.03 4.48
N ASP A 44 -4.50 -14.49 4.23
CA ASP A 44 -5.65 -15.23 3.68
C ASP A 44 -5.62 -15.37 2.15
N PHE A 45 -4.49 -15.00 1.52
CA PHE A 45 -4.27 -14.95 0.07
C PHE A 45 -5.07 -13.87 -0.67
N SER A 46 -5.82 -13.01 0.02
CA SER A 46 -6.49 -11.87 -0.59
C SER A 46 -5.48 -10.86 -1.12
N ILE A 47 -5.72 -10.36 -2.34
CA ILE A 47 -4.92 -9.28 -2.94
C ILE A 47 -5.52 -7.94 -2.54
N VAL A 48 -4.66 -7.00 -2.18
CA VAL A 48 -5.01 -5.62 -1.83
C VAL A 48 -4.06 -4.64 -2.50
N ASN A 49 -4.54 -3.44 -2.75
CA ASN A 49 -3.71 -2.32 -3.17
C ASN A 49 -3.57 -1.34 -2.00
N LEU A 50 -2.34 -0.90 -1.72
CA LEU A 50 -2.06 0.16 -0.76
C LEU A 50 -1.60 1.41 -1.49
N LEU A 51 -2.05 2.56 -1.00
CA LEU A 51 -1.51 3.87 -1.35
C LEU A 51 -0.87 4.47 -0.10
N ILE A 52 0.44 4.68 -0.17
CA ILE A 52 1.22 5.29 0.91
C ILE A 52 1.60 6.70 0.49
N HIS A 53 1.11 7.71 1.20
CA HIS A 53 1.23 9.11 0.84
C HIS A 53 1.86 9.93 1.97
N SER A 54 2.79 10.83 1.65
CA SER A 54 3.32 11.79 2.63
C SER A 54 2.38 12.98 2.79
N GLY A 55 1.79 13.13 3.97
CA GLY A 55 0.77 14.11 4.31
C GLY A 55 -0.60 13.47 4.47
N GLN A 56 -1.64 14.25 4.20
CA GLN A 56 -3.02 13.78 4.16
C GLN A 56 -3.65 14.09 2.81
N LEU A 57 -4.29 13.08 2.22
CA LEU A 57 -5.13 13.23 1.05
C LEU A 57 -6.57 13.52 1.49
N THR A 58 -7.24 14.39 0.74
CA THR A 58 -8.69 14.50 0.82
C THR A 58 -9.34 13.23 0.26
N GLU A 59 -10.56 12.90 0.70
CA GLU A 59 -11.29 11.72 0.22
C GLU A 59 -11.43 11.68 -1.32
N PRO A 60 -11.76 12.80 -2.02
CA PRO A 60 -11.81 12.79 -3.49
C PRO A 60 -10.47 12.46 -4.14
N GLU A 61 -9.36 12.90 -3.55
CA GLU A 61 -8.02 12.59 -4.04
C GLU A 61 -7.65 11.14 -3.78
N ALA A 62 -7.91 10.63 -2.58
CA ALA A 62 -7.70 9.23 -2.22
C ALA A 62 -8.46 8.31 -3.19
N ASN A 63 -9.74 8.59 -3.45
CA ASN A 63 -10.57 7.81 -4.38
C ASN A 63 -10.01 7.86 -5.80
N ARG A 64 -9.58 9.04 -6.27
CA ARG A 64 -8.98 9.17 -7.62
C ARG A 64 -7.70 8.35 -7.76
N LEU A 65 -6.86 8.32 -6.73
CA LEU A 65 -5.59 7.57 -6.75
C LEU A 65 -5.77 6.07 -6.51
N GLY A 66 -6.83 5.68 -5.80
CA GLY A 66 -7.26 4.30 -5.57
C GLY A 66 -8.06 3.69 -6.73
N GLY A 67 -8.09 4.31 -7.91
CA GLY A 67 -8.80 3.77 -9.08
C GLY A 67 -10.33 3.95 -9.03
N GLY A 68 -10.81 4.98 -8.34
CA GLY A 68 -12.22 5.37 -8.30
C GLY A 68 -13.05 4.70 -7.21
N ASN A 69 -12.43 3.93 -6.30
CA ASN A 69 -13.11 3.27 -5.18
C ASN A 69 -12.68 3.86 -3.84
N PRO A 70 -13.59 3.86 -2.84
CA PRO A 70 -13.23 4.23 -1.48
C PRO A 70 -12.25 3.22 -0.89
N ALA A 71 -11.27 3.74 -0.14
CA ALA A 71 -10.44 2.90 0.72
C ALA A 71 -11.34 2.24 1.77
N PHE A 72 -11.15 0.94 2.01
CA PHE A 72 -11.91 0.24 3.06
C PHE A 72 -11.18 0.29 4.40
N GLU A 73 -9.88 0.58 4.39
CA GLU A 73 -9.10 0.94 5.57
C GLU A 73 -8.25 2.18 5.30
N GLN A 74 -8.11 3.03 6.32
CA GLN A 74 -7.29 4.22 6.28
C GLN A 74 -6.56 4.38 7.61
N HIS A 75 -5.24 4.49 7.53
CA HIS A 75 -4.36 4.62 8.68
C HIS A 75 -3.47 5.86 8.50
N THR A 76 -3.14 6.54 9.59
CA THR A 76 -2.24 7.69 9.59
C THR A 76 -1.16 7.48 10.63
N PHE A 77 0.10 7.52 10.20
CA PHE A 77 1.27 7.29 11.02
C PHE A 77 2.06 8.59 11.17
N ALA A 78 2.69 8.79 12.32
CA ALA A 78 3.53 9.96 12.56
C ALA A 78 4.81 9.97 11.70
N ASP A 79 5.33 8.79 11.36
CA ASP A 79 6.58 8.64 10.61
C ASP A 79 6.62 7.33 9.79
N SER A 80 7.77 7.08 9.15
CA SER A 80 7.98 5.85 8.37
C SER A 80 8.04 4.58 9.21
N THR A 81 8.50 4.64 10.46
CA THR A 81 8.68 3.44 11.29
C THR A 81 7.32 2.81 11.58
N GLY A 82 6.33 3.61 11.96
CA GLY A 82 4.96 3.11 12.16
C GLY A 82 4.35 2.48 10.90
N VAL A 83 4.66 3.01 9.71
CA VAL A 83 4.24 2.40 8.44
C VAL A 83 4.91 1.05 8.22
N LEU A 84 6.21 0.92 8.51
CA LEU A 84 6.93 -0.33 8.33
C LEU A 84 6.44 -1.41 9.29
N ASP A 85 6.19 -1.04 10.55
CA ASP A 85 5.66 -1.94 11.57
C ASP A 85 4.26 -2.42 11.18
N PHE A 86 3.40 -1.53 10.67
CA PHE A 86 2.10 -1.89 10.13
C PHE A 86 2.21 -2.85 8.94
N LEU A 87 3.11 -2.60 7.98
CA LEU A 87 3.30 -3.50 6.83
C LEU A 87 3.84 -4.88 7.26
N HIS A 88 4.65 -4.91 8.32
CA HIS A 88 5.24 -6.13 8.85
C HIS A 88 4.25 -6.96 9.68
N THR A 89 3.51 -6.33 10.57
CA THR A 89 2.67 -7.00 11.58
C THR A 89 1.19 -7.00 11.25
N GLY A 90 0.72 -6.04 10.46
CA GLY A 90 -0.70 -5.76 10.21
C GLY A 90 -1.39 -5.04 11.38
N GLU A 91 -0.65 -4.74 12.44
CA GLU A 91 -1.17 -4.06 13.62
C GLU A 91 -0.93 -2.55 13.49
N THR A 92 -1.93 -1.79 13.94
CA THR A 92 -1.80 -0.36 14.17
C THR A 92 -1.64 -0.15 15.66
N ASP A 93 -0.47 0.30 16.11
CA ASP A 93 -0.38 0.88 17.44
C ASP A 93 -1.28 2.13 17.49
N ASP A 94 -2.05 2.29 18.58
CA ASP A 94 -2.81 3.51 18.91
C ASP A 94 -1.84 4.67 19.20
N VAL A 95 -1.05 5.05 18.19
CA VAL A 95 -0.18 6.23 18.26
C VAL A 95 -1.06 7.43 17.94
N PRO A 96 -1.10 8.46 18.81
CA PRO A 96 -1.90 9.64 18.57
C PRO A 96 -1.55 10.23 17.21
N THR A 97 -2.58 10.49 16.40
CA THR A 97 -2.48 11.10 15.08
C THR A 97 -1.80 12.45 15.19
N SER A 98 -0.50 12.50 14.85
CA SER A 98 0.22 13.78 14.76
C SER A 98 -0.28 14.55 13.55
N THR A 99 -0.72 15.79 13.77
CA THR A 99 -1.03 16.79 12.74
C THR A 99 0.23 17.40 12.08
N ASP A 100 1.39 16.77 12.28
CA ASP A 100 2.67 17.23 11.76
C ASP A 100 2.80 17.00 10.25
N ASN A 101 3.53 17.89 9.59
CA ASN A 101 3.82 17.84 8.15
C ASN A 101 4.58 16.57 7.68
N ASN A 102 5.00 15.71 8.61
CA ASN A 102 5.69 14.45 8.32
C ASN A 102 4.80 13.22 8.42
N ALA A 103 3.51 13.38 8.72
CA ALA A 103 2.57 12.27 8.78
C ALA A 103 2.54 11.50 7.46
N VAL A 104 2.34 10.18 7.55
CA VAL A 104 2.20 9.30 6.39
C VAL A 104 0.84 8.63 6.46
N GLN A 105 0.04 8.83 5.42
CA GLN A 105 -1.25 8.18 5.28
C GLN A 105 -1.08 6.88 4.49
N VAL A 106 -1.70 5.80 4.98
CA VAL A 106 -1.78 4.51 4.28
C VAL A 106 -3.26 4.21 4.04
N LEU A 107 -3.63 4.04 2.78
CA LEU A 107 -4.99 3.72 2.36
C LEU A 107 -4.99 2.33 1.73
N VAL A 108 -5.92 1.46 2.14
CA VAL A 108 -6.04 0.10 1.63
C VAL A 108 -7.30 -0.03 0.79
N PHE A 109 -7.15 -0.54 -0.42
CA PHE A 109 -8.19 -0.70 -1.42
C PHE A 109 -8.31 -2.15 -1.83
N LYS A 110 -9.55 -2.56 -2.13
CA LYS A 110 -9.76 -3.79 -2.88
C LYS A 110 -9.24 -3.59 -4.31
N PRO A 111 -8.63 -4.62 -4.92
CA PRO A 111 -8.23 -4.54 -6.31
C PRO A 111 -9.45 -4.35 -7.20
N VAL A 112 -9.27 -3.63 -8.31
CA VAL A 112 -10.29 -3.38 -9.33
C VAL A 112 -9.96 -4.13 -10.62
N GLY A 113 -10.99 -4.65 -11.30
CA GLY A 113 -10.84 -5.39 -12.55
C GLY A 113 -10.13 -6.74 -12.36
N GLU A 114 -9.45 -7.22 -13.41
CA GLU A 114 -8.69 -8.49 -13.41
C GLU A 114 -7.47 -8.47 -12.47
N ALA A 115 -7.08 -7.32 -11.91
CA ALA A 115 -5.99 -7.23 -10.93
C ALA A 115 -6.31 -7.92 -9.59
N GLY A 116 -7.57 -8.30 -9.36
CA GLY A 116 -7.98 -9.15 -8.23
C GLY A 116 -7.89 -10.65 -8.50
N GLU A 117 -7.69 -11.07 -9.75
CA GLU A 117 -7.53 -12.46 -10.14
C GLU A 117 -6.08 -12.72 -10.56
N LEU A 118 -5.37 -13.56 -9.81
CA LEU A 118 -4.12 -14.16 -10.29
C LEU A 118 -4.47 -15.05 -11.50
N THR A 119 -4.42 -14.50 -12.70
CA THR A 119 -4.56 -15.27 -13.94
C THR A 119 -3.25 -15.99 -14.22
N PHE A 120 -3.22 -17.29 -13.93
CA PHE A 120 -2.14 -18.17 -14.40
C PHE A 120 -2.21 -18.28 -15.92
N PRO A 121 -1.06 -18.29 -16.64
CA PRO A 121 -1.07 -18.62 -18.06
C PRO A 121 -1.75 -19.99 -18.26
N PRO A 122 -2.54 -20.18 -19.33
CA PRO A 122 -3.14 -21.48 -19.61
C PRO A 122 -2.04 -22.54 -19.67
N GLU A 123 -2.30 -23.74 -19.15
CA GLU A 123 -1.41 -24.88 -19.33
C GLU A 123 -1.08 -24.97 -20.82
N GLN A 124 0.20 -24.81 -21.17
CA GLN A 124 0.64 -25.07 -22.52
C GLN A 124 0.39 -26.55 -22.76
N SER A 125 -0.70 -26.88 -23.45
CA SER A 125 -0.91 -28.22 -23.98
C SER A 125 0.32 -28.56 -24.81
N ALA A 126 1.14 -29.48 -24.29
CA ALA A 126 2.24 -30.04 -25.04
C ALA A 126 1.65 -30.87 -26.18
N ASP A 127 1.84 -30.39 -27.41
CA ASP A 127 1.68 -31.16 -28.64
C ASP A 127 3.02 -31.82 -28.99
#